data_AF-A0A9D2A2L7-F1
#
_entry.id   AF-A0A9D2A2L7-F1
#
_cell.length_a   1.000
_cell.length_b   1.000
_cell.length_c   1.000
_cell.angle_alpha   90.00
_cell.angle_beta   90.00
_cell.angle_gamma   90.00
#
_symmetry.space_group_name_H-M   'P 1'
#
loop_
_entity.id
_entity.type
_entity.pdbx_description
1 polymer ?
#
loop_
_entity_poly.entity_id
_entity_poly.type
_entity_poly.pdbx_seq_one_letter_code
_entity_poly.pdbx_strand_id
1 'polypeptide(L)' 'MNEIAEFLRGASNVYRTRDYIVRQVIELHSDAEGSYLVSRDTYFRCTPRHDREYEEAFASRANVNGRRIPAAMHTRTYRE' A
#
# COMPACT_ATOMS: atom_id res chain seq x y z
N MET A 1 16.79 -10.94 -13.62
CA MET A 1 16.57 -9.88 -12.61
C MET A 1 15.11 -9.99 -12.19
N ASN A 2 14.83 -10.38 -10.95
CA ASN A 2 13.46 -10.35 -10.45
C ASN A 2 13.06 -8.88 -10.29
N GLU A 3 12.20 -8.41 -11.18
CA GLU A 3 11.63 -7.07 -11.06
C GLU A 3 10.79 -7.02 -9.79
N ILE A 4 11.09 -6.08 -8.90
CA ILE A 4 10.29 -5.87 -7.70
C ILE A 4 8.91 -5.37 -8.15
N ALA A 5 7.85 -6.04 -7.69
CA ALA A 5 6.46 -5.68 -7.97
C ALA A 5 6.22 -4.18 -7.67
N GLU A 6 5.48 -3.50 -8.53
CA GLU A 6 5.36 -2.04 -8.48
C GLU A 6 4.78 -1.53 -7.16
N PHE A 7 3.81 -2.25 -6.60
CA PHE A 7 3.17 -1.92 -5.33
C PHE A 7 4.11 -2.04 -4.11
N LEU A 8 5.25 -2.73 -4.22
CA LEU A 8 6.27 -2.79 -3.17
C LEU A 8 7.23 -1.60 -3.20
N ARG A 9 7.37 -0.92 -4.34
CA ARG A 9 8.38 0.13 -4.53
C ARG A 9 8.03 1.37 -3.71
N GLY A 10 8.89 1.70 -2.75
CA GLY A 10 8.75 2.88 -1.89
C GLY A 10 7.58 2.83 -0.91
N ALA A 11 7.01 1.65 -0.69
CA ALA A 11 5.86 1.48 0.20
C ALA A 11 6.28 1.60 1.67
N SER A 12 5.54 2.40 2.46
CA SER A 12 5.60 2.31 3.93
C SER A 12 4.83 1.10 4.42
N ASN A 13 3.74 0.76 3.73
CA ASN A 13 2.91 -0.41 3.98
C ASN A 13 2.30 -0.91 2.68
N VAL A 14 2.02 -2.21 2.63
CA VAL A 14 1.24 -2.82 1.55
C VAL A 14 0.22 -3.76 2.18
N TYR A 15 -1.04 -3.61 1.80
CA TYR A 15 -2.16 -4.43 2.26
C TYR A 15 -3.09 -4.76 1.10
N ARG A 16 -3.95 -5.75 1.25
CA ARG A 16 -4.87 -6.22 0.22
C ARG A 16 -6.32 -6.05 0.66
N THR A 17 -7.13 -5.55 -0.25
CA THR A 17 -8.60 -5.50 -0.17
C THR A 17 -9.18 -6.61 -1.05
N ARG A 18 -10.52 -6.71 -1.14
CA ARG A 18 -11.17 -7.69 -2.02
C ARG A 18 -10.72 -7.58 -3.49
N ASP A 19 -10.45 -6.35 -3.93
CA ASP A 19 -10.37 -6.00 -5.35
C ASP A 19 -9.02 -5.37 -5.74
N TYR A 20 -8.23 -4.96 -4.75
CA TYR A 20 -6.99 -4.21 -4.96
C TYR A 20 -5.92 -4.60 -3.96
N ILE A 21 -4.68 -4.61 -4.43
CA ILE A 21 -3.48 -4.49 -3.60
C ILE A 21 -3.16 -3.01 -3.46
N VAL A 22 -2.99 -2.53 -2.23
CA VAL A 22 -2.80 -1.12 -1.94
C VAL A 22 -1.39 -0.88 -1.46
N ARG A 23 -0.65 -0.07 -2.22
CA ARG A 23 0.58 0.56 -1.75
C ARG A 23 0.23 1.80 -0.95
N GLN A 24 0.59 1.81 0.32
CA GLN A 24 0.41 2.95 1.20
C GLN A 24 1.78 3.60 1.48
N VAL A 25 1.90 4.89 1.18
CA VAL A 25 3.06 5.70 1.55
C VAL A 25 2.63 6.68 2.65
N ILE A 26 3.22 6.57 3.83
CA ILE A 26 2.96 7.46 4.96
C ILE A 26 3.98 8.59 4.93
N GLU A 27 3.49 9.82 4.86
CA GLU A 27 4.30 11.04 4.86
C GLU A 27 3.97 11.89 6.08
N LEU A 28 4.99 12.45 6.72
CA LEU A 28 4.82 13.47 7.76
C LEU A 28 4.79 14.84 7.09
N HIS A 29 3.70 15.57 7.29
CA HIS A 29 3.53 16.95 6.85
C HIS A 29 3.48 17.85 8.08
N SER A 30 3.96 19.08 7.93
CA SER A 30 3.98 20.08 8.99
C SER A 30 3.64 21.44 8.39
N ASP A 31 2.69 22.13 9.01
CA ASP A 31 2.29 23.49 8.65
C ASP A 31 2.13 24.36 9.91
N ALA A 32 1.51 25.53 9.77
CA ALA A 32 1.28 26.46 10.88
C ALA A 32 0.36 25.88 11.99
N GLU A 33 -0.50 24.91 11.66
CA GLU A 33 -1.43 24.26 12.58
C GLU A 33 -0.81 23.03 13.28
N GLY A 34 0.38 22.59 12.85
CA GLY A 34 1.15 21.52 13.48
C GLY A 34 1.56 20.43 12.51
N SER A 35 1.89 19.24 13.04
CA SER A 35 2.33 18.09 12.24
C SER A 35 1.25 17.02 12.15
N TYR A 36 1.07 16.44 10.97
CA TYR A 36 0.09 15.40 10.71
C TYR A 36 0.60 14.38 9.68
N LEU A 37 0.08 13.15 9.78
CA LEU A 37 0.39 12.09 8.83
C LEU A 37 -0.59 12.11 7.66
N VAL A 38 -0.05 12.07 6.45
CA VAL A 38 -0.79 11.92 5.20
C VAL A 38 -0.46 10.57 4.60
N SER A 39 -1.49 9.86 4.16
CA SER A 39 -1.37 8.59 3.45
C SER A 39 -1.58 8.78 1.96
N ARG A 40 -0.57 8.52 1.14
CA ARG A 40 -0.70 8.49 -0.32
C ARG A 40 -0.87 7.05 -0.78
N ASP A 41 -2.11 6.68 -1.07
CA ASP A 41 -2.50 5.30 -1.35
C ASP A 41 -2.62 5.08 -2.86
N THR A 42 -1.89 4.10 -3.41
CA THR A 42 -2.04 3.64 -4.80
C THR A 42 -2.70 2.26 -4.80
N TYR A 43 -3.84 2.15 -5.47
CA TYR A 43 -4.66 0.96 -5.58
C TYR A 43 -4.36 0.26 -6.90
N PHE A 44 -3.73 -0.91 -6.84
CA PHE A 44 -3.43 -1.77 -7.99
C PHE A 44 -4.51 -2.84 -8.08
N ARG A 45 -5.20 -2.94 -9.22
CA ARG A 45 -6.22 -3.97 -9.41
C ARG A 45 -5.62 -5.36 -9.18
N CYS A 46 -6.33 -6.21 -8.43
CA CYS A 46 -5.94 -7.61 -8.31
C CYS A 46 -6.01 -8.27 -9.68
N THR A 47 -4.88 -8.82 -10.10
CA THR A 47 -4.74 -9.67 -11.28
C THR A 47 -4.04 -10.95 -10.84
N PRO A 48 -4.16 -12.07 -11.57
CA PRO A 48 -3.44 -13.29 -11.22
C PRO A 48 -1.93 -13.07 -11.05
N ARG A 49 -1.35 -12.12 -11.79
CA ARG A 49 0.05 -11.73 -11.64
C ARG A 49 0.30 -11.02 -10.31
N HIS A 50 -0.45 -9.96 -10.01
CA HIS A 50 -0.27 -9.19 -8.77
C HIS A 50 -0.58 -10.03 -7.53
N ASP A 51 -1.58 -10.90 -7.58
CA ASP A 51 -1.92 -11.78 -6.46
C ASP A 51 -0.79 -12.75 -6.17
N ARG A 52 -0.17 -13.36 -7.19
CA ARG A 52 1.00 -14.21 -7.00
C ARG A 52 2.17 -13.45 -6.38
N GLU A 53 2.48 -12.27 -6.92
CA GLU A 53 3.55 -11.40 -6.39
C GLU A 53 3.28 -11.00 -4.93
N TYR A 54 2.02 -10.75 -4.57
CA TYR A 54 1.62 -10.40 -3.22
C TYR A 54 1.75 -11.58 -2.25
N GLU A 55 1.28 -12.77 -2.63
CA GLU A 55 1.42 -13.97 -1.81
C GLU A 55 2.90 -14.34 -1.61
N GLU A 56 3.73 -14.26 -2.65
CA GLU A 56 5.19 -14.47 -2.55
C GLU A 56 5.84 -13.51 -1.54
N ALA A 57 5.39 -12.25 -1.49
CA ALA A 57 5.93 -11.24 -0.58
C ALA A 57 5.39 -11.34 0.86
N PHE A 58 4.16 -11.84 1.06
CA PHE A 58 3.43 -11.67 2.32
C PHE A 58 2.82 -12.95 2.92
N ALA A 59 3.07 -14.12 2.35
CA ALA A 59 2.55 -15.41 2.84
C ALA A 59 2.91 -15.71 4.31
N SER A 60 3.99 -15.14 4.84
CA SER A 60 4.42 -15.33 6.23
C SER A 60 3.66 -14.47 7.26
N ARG A 61 2.80 -13.54 6.82
CA ARG A 61 2.02 -12.69 7.73
C ARG A 61 0.91 -13.51 8.41
N ALA A 62 0.74 -13.31 9.72
CA ALA A 62 -0.40 -13.86 10.47
C ALA A 62 -1.76 -13.41 9.90
N ASN A 63 -1.83 -12.20 9.34
CA ASN A 63 -2.91 -11.76 8.47
C ASN A 63 -2.33 -11.40 7.12
N VAL A 64 -2.46 -12.29 6.14
CA VAL A 64 -1.94 -12.15 4.77
C VAL A 64 -2.38 -10.84 4.13
N ASN A 65 -3.64 -10.44 4.32
CA ASN A 65 -4.16 -9.21 3.73
C ASN A 65 -3.62 -7.93 4.38
N GLY A 66 -2.94 -8.03 5.52
CA GLY A 66 -2.46 -6.86 6.26
C GLY A 66 -3.59 -5.95 6.72
N ARG A 67 -3.24 -4.76 7.18
CA ARG A 67 -4.17 -3.69 7.55
C ARG A 67 -3.59 -2.35 7.16
N ARG A 68 -4.47 -1.39 6.88
CA ARG A 68 -4.09 -0.01 6.61
C ARG A 68 -3.55 0.66 7.89
N ILE A 69 -2.46 1.40 7.77
CA ILE A 69 -1.97 2.28 8.85
C ILE A 69 -2.91 3.49 8.93
N PRO A 70 -3.49 3.82 10.10
CA PRO A 70 -4.28 5.03 10.29
C PRO A 70 -3.46 6.30 10.01
N ALA A 71 -4.06 7.28 9.34
CA ALA A 71 -3.46 8.58 9.06
C ALA A 71 -4.56 9.64 9.09
N ALA A 72 -4.20 10.88 9.43
CA ALA A 72 -5.16 11.98 9.56
C ALA A 72 -5.80 12.33 8.21
N MET A 73 -5.01 12.29 7.13
CA MET A 73 -5.47 12.54 5.78
C MET A 73 -5.06 11.42 4.83
N HIS A 74 -5.77 11.31 3.70
CA HIS A 74 -5.37 10.37 2.66
C HIS A 74 -5.78 10.81 1.25
N THR A 75 -4.95 10.43 0.28
CA THR A 75 -5.26 10.51 -1.15
C THR A 75 -5.27 9.11 -1.74
N ARG A 76 -6.05 8.92 -2.82
CA ARG A 76 -6.17 7.63 -3.49
C ARG A 76 -5.95 7.80 -4.99
N THR A 77 -5.13 6.95 -5.56
CA THR A 77 -4.95 6.83 -7.01
C THR A 77 -5.16 5.37 -7.42
N TYR A 78 -5.88 5.15 -8.52
CA TYR A 78 -6.16 3.80 -9.02
C TYR A 78 -5.30 3.50 -10.24
N ARG A 79 -4.79 2.27 -10.31
CA ARG A 79 -4.05 1.70 -11.43
C ARG A 79 -4.78 0.43 -11.86
N GLU A 80 -5.29 0.47 -13.09
CA GLU A 80 -5.98 -0.65 -13.74
C GLU A 80 -4.99 -1.69 -14.27
#